data_AF-A0A529TYZ5-F1
#
_entry.id   AF-A0A529TYZ5-F1
#
_cell.length_a   1.000
_cell.length_b   1.000
_cell.length_c   1.000
_cell.angle_alpha   90.00
_cell.angle_beta   90.00
_cell.angle_gamma   90.00
#
_symmetry.space_group_name_H-M   'P 1'
#
loop_
_entity.id
_entity.type
_entity.pdbx_description
1 polymer ?
#
loop_
_entity_poly.entity_id
_entity_poly.type
_entity_poly.pdbx_seq_one_letter_code
_entity_poly.pdbx_strand_id
1 'polypeptide(L)' 'MNKPQSFFHLHLISDATGETLLAAGRAASAQYKDARAIEHIYPLIRTEKQVAKVFDDIEEEPGIILYT' A
#
# COMPACT_ATOMS: atom_id res chain seq x y z
N MET A 1 4.88 9.59 28.16
CA MET A 1 5.95 9.30 27.19
C MET A 1 5.30 9.21 25.82
N ASN A 2 5.59 10.14 24.89
CA ASN A 2 5.17 9.97 23.50
C ASN A 2 5.98 8.83 22.90
N LYS A 3 5.33 7.73 22.50
CA LYS A 3 6.01 6.70 21.71
C LYS A 3 6.37 7.30 20.34
N PRO A 4 7.56 7.02 19.81
CA PRO A 4 7.91 7.44 18.45
C PRO A 4 6.95 6.77 17.47
N GLN A 5 6.47 7.56 16.51
CA GLN A 5 5.57 7.11 15.46
C GLN A 5 6.35 6.28 14.45
N SER A 6 5.96 5.02 14.23
CA SER A 6 6.57 4.15 13.22
C SER A 6 5.90 4.34 11.86
N PHE A 7 6.66 4.16 10.80
CA PHE A 7 6.18 4.22 9.42
C PHE A 7 6.37 2.88 8.75
N PHE A 8 5.46 2.52 7.84
CA PHE A 8 5.55 1.33 7.00
C PHE A 8 4.99 1.62 5.61
N HIS A 9 5.56 0.99 4.59
CA HIS A 9 5.06 1.10 3.23
C HIS A 9 3.85 0.19 3.03
N LEU A 10 2.80 0.73 2.39
CA LEU A 10 1.57 0.04 2.06
C LEU A 10 1.28 0.18 0.57
N HIS A 11 1.52 -0.88 -0.18
CA HIS A 11 1.32 -0.95 -1.62
C HIS A 11 -0.10 -1.45 -1.91
N LEU A 12 -0.86 -0.66 -2.66
CA LEU A 12 -2.26 -0.89 -3.00
C LEU A 12 -2.38 -1.11 -4.51
N ILE A 13 -2.57 -2.36 -4.94
CA ILE A 13 -2.50 -2.76 -6.35
C ILE A 13 -3.90 -3.17 -6.84
N SER A 14 -4.44 -2.49 -7.85
CA SER A 14 -5.79 -2.80 -8.36
C SER A 14 -5.85 -2.79 -9.88
N ASP A 15 -6.64 -3.70 -10.45
CA ASP A 15 -7.00 -3.71 -11.88
C ASP A 15 -7.99 -2.59 -12.28
N ALA A 16 -8.65 -1.99 -11.28
CA ALA A 16 -9.60 -0.88 -11.37
C ALA A 16 -8.98 0.42 -10.82
N THR A 17 -9.72 1.18 -10.00
CA THR A 17 -9.29 2.49 -9.46
C THR A 17 -8.48 2.38 -8.17
N GLY A 18 -8.55 1.26 -7.43
CA GLY A 18 -7.88 1.09 -6.14
C GLY A 18 -8.57 1.80 -4.95
N GLU A 19 -9.74 2.41 -5.13
CA GLU A 19 -10.44 3.11 -4.05
C GLU A 19 -10.91 2.17 -2.93
N THR A 20 -11.33 0.96 -3.27
CA THR A 20 -11.69 -0.07 -2.29
C THR A 20 -10.50 -0.43 -1.39
N LEU A 21 -9.32 -0.61 -2.00
CA LEU A 21 -8.08 -0.88 -1.26
C LEU A 21 -7.68 0.30 -0.39
N LEU A 22 -7.83 1.52 -0.88
CA LEU A 22 -7.53 2.72 -0.11
C LEU A 22 -8.42 2.84 1.12
N ALA A 23 -9.74 2.65 0.96
CA ALA A 23 -10.68 2.69 2.07
C ALA A 23 -10.38 1.61 3.12
N ALA A 24 -10.16 0.37 2.68
CA ALA A 24 -9.85 -0.75 3.56
C ALA A 24 -8.48 -0.58 4.25
N GLY A 25 -7.45 -0.18 3.51
CA GLY A 25 -6.10 0.06 4.00
C GLY A 25 -6.06 1.16 5.06
N ARG A 26 -6.81 2.26 4.85
CA ARG A 26 -6.94 3.34 5.84
C ARG A 26 -7.71 2.89 7.07
N ALA A 27 -8.83 2.19 6.89
CA ALA A 27 -9.62 1.68 8.01
C ALA A 27 -8.81 0.72 8.91
N ALA A 28 -8.01 -0.16 8.29
CA ALA A 28 -7.11 -1.06 8.99
C ALA A 28 -5.97 -0.32 9.68
N SER A 29 -5.29 0.59 8.95
CA SER A 29 -4.15 1.36 9.49
C SER A 29 -4.56 2.23 10.67
N ALA A 30 -5.78 2.79 10.66
CA ALA A 30 -6.31 3.61 11.75
C ALA A 30 -6.43 2.85 13.10
N GLN A 31 -6.42 1.51 13.10
CA GLN A 31 -6.43 0.72 14.32
C GLN A 31 -5.08 0.76 15.08
N TYR A 32 -4.00 1.21 14.41
CA TYR A 32 -2.65 1.22 14.94
C TYR A 32 -2.17 2.65 15.22
N LYS A 33 -2.46 3.17 16.42
CA LYS A 33 -2.22 4.59 16.78
C LYS A 33 -0.77 5.05 16.64
N ASP A 34 0.17 4.13 16.86
CA ASP A 34 1.60 4.42 16.85
C ASP A 34 2.25 4.12 15.48
N ALA A 35 1.50 3.66 14.47
CA ALA A 35 2.00 3.31 13.14
C ALA A 35 1.28 4.12 12.03
N ARG A 36 2.02 4.54 11.01
CA ARG A 36 1.48 5.21 9.83
C ARG A 36 1.89 4.53 8.54
N ALA A 37 0.92 4.34 7.67
CA ALA A 37 1.15 3.89 6.31
C ALA A 37 1.72 5.03 5.45
N ILE A 38 2.73 4.71 4.66
CA ILE A 38 3.14 5.44 3.45
C ILE A 38 2.42 4.72 2.30
N GLU A 39 1.41 5.37 1.73
CA GLU A 39 0.51 4.76 0.74
C GLU A 39 1.13 4.85 -0.66
N HIS A 40 1.27 3.70 -1.32
CA HIS A 40 1.70 3.57 -2.71
C HIS A 40 0.56 2.98 -3.53
N ILE A 41 -0.02 3.74 -4.46
CA ILE A 41 -1.24 3.33 -5.18
C ILE A 41 -0.92 3.02 -6.63
N TYR A 42 -1.25 1.81 -7.06
CA TYR A 42 -1.04 1.29 -8.41
C TYR A 42 -2.40 0.94 -9.03
N PRO A 43 -3.09 1.90 -9.64
CA PRO A 43 -4.37 1.65 -10.31
C PRO A 43 -4.15 1.09 -11.73
N LEU A 44 -5.20 0.48 -12.29
CA LEU A 44 -5.26 -0.01 -13.67
C LEU A 44 -4.15 -1.02 -14.03
N ILE A 45 -3.74 -1.85 -13.07
CA ILE A 45 -2.75 -2.92 -13.25
C ILE A 45 -3.46 -4.16 -13.83
N ARG A 46 -3.37 -4.35 -15.14
CA ARG A 46 -4.17 -5.34 -15.89
C ARG A 46 -3.33 -6.34 -16.67
N THR A 47 -2.01 -6.23 -16.59
CA THR A 47 -1.08 -7.05 -17.36
C THR A 47 0.11 -7.46 -16.50
N GLU A 48 0.69 -8.61 -16.80
CA GLU A 48 1.90 -9.11 -16.13
C GLU A 48 3.07 -8.12 -16.24
N LYS A 49 3.20 -7.42 -17.37
CA LYS A 49 4.23 -6.38 -17.56
C LYS A 49 4.05 -5.21 -16.60
N GLN A 50 2.82 -4.81 -16.32
CA GLN A 50 2.55 -3.75 -15.33
C GLN A 50 2.87 -4.27 -13.92
N VAL A 51 2.49 -5.50 -13.60
CA VAL A 51 2.80 -6.13 -12.31
C VAL A 51 4.32 -6.21 -12.09
N ALA A 52 5.11 -6.58 -13.11
CA ALA A 52 6.56 -6.62 -13.01
C ALA A 52 7.15 -5.27 -12.61
N LYS A 53 6.67 -4.17 -13.21
CA LYS A 53 7.09 -2.82 -12.83
C LYS A 53 6.70 -2.45 -11.39
N VAL A 54 5.53 -2.89 -10.93
CA VAL A 54 5.12 -2.69 -9.53
C VAL A 54 6.05 -3.45 -8.57
N PHE A 55 6.51 -4.63 -8.94
CA PHE A 55 7.51 -5.35 -8.15
C PHE A 55 8.85 -4.62 -8.09
N ASP A 56 9.34 -4.04 -9.20
CA ASP A 56 10.54 -3.21 -9.18
C ASP A 56 10.40 -2.06 -8.17
N ASP A 57 9.24 -1.37 -8.16
CA ASP A 57 8.96 -0.28 -7.21
C ASP A 57 8.88 -0.77 -5.74
N ILE A 58 8.35 -1.98 -5.51
CA ILE A 58 8.26 -2.60 -4.17
C ILE A 58 9.63 -3.05 -3.66
N GLU A 59 10.52 -3.50 -4.53
CA GLU A 59 11.88 -3.89 -4.14
C GLU A 59 12.69 -2.70 -3.63
N GLU A 60 12.48 -1.51 -4.19
CA GLU A 60 13.12 -0.26 -3.74
C GLU A 60 12.57 0.22 -2.38
N GLU A 61 11.25 0.05 -2.13
CA GLU A 61 10.59 0.43 -0.88
C GLU A 61 9.77 -0.72 -0.29
N PRO A 62 10.40 -1.74 0.34
CA PRO A 62 9.69 -2.94 0.80
C PRO A 62 8.56 -2.64 1.80
N GLY A 63 7.40 -3.27 1.58
CA GLY A 63 6.20 -3.00 2.35
C GLY A 63 5.13 -4.08 2.30
N ILE A 64 4.01 -3.80 2.96
CA ILE A 64 2.81 -4.64 2.93
C ILE A 64 2.12 -4.44 1.58
N ILE A 65 1.67 -5.53 0.96
CA ILE A 65 0.93 -5.50 -0.30
C ILE A 65 -0.54 -5.86 -0.03
N LEU A 66 -1.46 -4.99 -0.47
CA LEU A 66 -2.88 -5.30 -0.60
C LEU A 66 -3.25 -5.20 -2.08
N TYR A 67 -4.02 -6.18 -2.58
CA TYR A 67 -4.42 -6.21 -3.97
C TYR A 67 -5.87 -6.67 -4.14
N THR A 68 -6.49 -6.23 -5.24
CA THR A 68 -7.84 -6.61 -5.69
C THR A 68 -7.89 -6.72 -7.20
#